data_AF-A0A0F9NHC2-F1
#
_entry.id   AF-A0A0F9NHC2-F1
#
_cell.length_a   1.000
_cell.length_b   1.000
_cell.length_c   1.000
_cell.angle_alpha   90.00
_cell.angle_beta   90.00
_cell.angle_gamma   90.00
#
_symmetry.space_group_name_H-M   'P 1'
#
loop_
_entity.id
_entity.type
_entity.pdbx_description
1 polymer ?
#
loop_
_entity_poly.entity_id
_entity_poly.type
_entity_poly.pdbx_seq_one_letter_code
_entity_poly.pdbx_strand_id
1 'polypeptide(L)' 'MDIKIRGAQEHNLKDVDVDIVDGVTVVTSVSGSGKTSLIFDILFKEARRRFLELFQLIRMS' A
#
# COMPACT_ATOMS: atom_id res chain seq x y z
N MET A 1 9.90 -8.50 -6.35
CA MET A 1 9.73 -7.04 -6.46
C MET A 1 9.29 -6.57 -5.09
N ASP A 2 10.19 -5.94 -4.34
CA ASP A 2 9.89 -5.62 -2.93
C ASP A 2 9.09 -4.31 -2.84
N ILE A 3 7.97 -4.35 -2.13
CA ILE A 3 7.15 -3.15 -1.86
C ILE A 3 7.62 -2.59 -0.52
N LYS A 4 8.06 -1.33 -0.53
CA LYS A 4 8.46 -0.61 0.67
C LYS A 4 7.49 0.53 0.95
N ILE A 5 6.84 0.48 2.09
CA ILE A 5 6.02 1.56 2.62
C ILE A 5 6.85 2.25 3.70
N ARG A 6 7.02 3.56 3.60
CA ARG A 6 7.83 4.35 4.54
C ARG A 6 7.02 5.49 5.12
N GLY A 7 7.12 5.69 6.42
CA GLY A 7 6.45 6.76 7.16
C GLY A 7 4.92 6.74 7.00
N ALA A 8 4.28 5.57 7.07
CA ALA A 8 2.84 5.48 6.94
C ALA A 8 2.13 6.15 8.14
N GLN A 9 1.33 7.18 7.87
CA GLN A 9 0.66 8.01 8.88
C GLN A 9 -0.85 8.18 8.65
N GLU A 10 -1.45 7.38 7.77
CA GLU A 10 -2.90 7.45 7.53
C GLU A 10 -3.70 6.95 8.74
N HIS A 11 -4.69 7.74 9.15
CA HIS A 11 -5.57 7.49 10.29
C HIS A 11 -4.81 7.16 11.60
N ASN A 12 -4.89 5.91 12.05
CA ASN A 12 -4.34 5.47 13.34
C ASN A 12 -2.88 5.00 13.23
N LEU A 13 -2.29 5.05 12.03
CA LEU A 13 -0.89 4.68 11.84
C LEU A 13 0.04 5.74 12.43
N LYS A 14 1.07 5.29 13.14
CA LYS A 14 2.01 6.13 13.87
C LYS A 14 3.40 5.99 13.27
N ASP A 15 3.58 6.56 12.08
CA ASP A 15 4.85 6.61 11.36
C ASP A 15 5.46 5.20 11.15
N VAL A 16 4.70 4.36 10.46
CA VAL A 16 5.03 2.94 10.32
C VAL A 16 5.79 2.66 9.02
N ASP A 17 6.91 1.97 9.15
CA ASP A 17 7.69 1.41 8.03
C ASP A 17 7.38 -0.07 7.84
N VAL A 18 7.12 -0.48 6.59
CA VAL A 18 6.81 -1.88 6.24
C VAL A 18 7.51 -2.26 4.94
N ASP A 19 8.23 -3.38 4.98
CA ASP A 19 8.76 -4.05 3.80
C ASP A 19 7.92 -5.30 3.52
N ILE A 20 7.39 -5.40 2.30
CA ILE A 20 6.59 -6.53 1.81
C ILE A 20 7.38 -7.22 0.71
N VAL A 21 7.68 -8.49 0.92
CA VAL A 21 8.40 -9.35 -0.04
C VAL A 21 7.42 -10.09 -0.95
N ASP A 22 7.93 -10.65 -2.04
CA ASP A 22 7.14 -11.45 -2.96
C ASP A 22 6.45 -12.63 -2.26
N GLY A 23 5.23 -12.95 -2.72
CA GLY A 23 4.42 -14.06 -2.23
C GLY A 23 3.15 -13.62 -1.51
N VAL A 24 2.58 -14.53 -0.72
CA VAL A 24 1.36 -14.27 0.05
C VAL A 24 1.73 -13.66 1.40
N THR A 25 1.51 -12.36 1.56
CA THR A 25 1.69 -11.66 2.84
C THR A 25 0.36 -11.51 3.55
N VAL A 26 0.30 -11.95 4.81
CA VAL A 26 -0.90 -11.83 5.67
C VAL A 26 -0.67 -10.75 6.72
N VAL A 27 -1.63 -9.84 6.87
CA VAL A 27 -1.56 -8.73 7.83
C VAL A 27 -2.60 -8.92 8.96
N THR A 28 -2.14 -9.22 10.18
CA THR A 28 -2.96 -9.53 11.38
C THR A 28 -2.67 -8.61 12.59
N SER A 29 -3.68 -8.27 13.40
CA SER A 29 -3.69 -7.31 14.54
C SER A 29 -5.13 -7.03 15.02
N VAL A 30 -5.25 -6.33 16.15
CA VAL A 30 -6.53 -5.94 16.77
C VAL A 30 -7.29 -4.88 15.94
N SER A 31 -8.62 -4.84 16.10
CA SER A 31 -9.46 -3.81 15.48
C SER A 31 -8.99 -2.39 15.82
N GLY A 32 -9.07 -1.47 14.85
CA GLY A 32 -8.69 -0.06 15.04
C GLY A 32 -7.19 0.24 14.97
N SER A 33 -6.32 -0.76 14.85
CA SER A 33 -4.85 -0.56 14.82
C SER A 33 -4.29 0.00 13.50
N GLY A 34 -5.13 0.32 12.51
CA GLY A 34 -4.68 0.92 11.24
C GLY A 34 -4.40 -0.07 10.10
N LYS A 35 -4.83 -1.33 10.22
CA LYS A 35 -4.73 -2.32 9.14
C LYS A 35 -5.32 -1.88 7.81
N THR A 36 -6.59 -1.49 7.86
CA THR A 36 -7.36 -1.10 6.69
C THR A 36 -6.70 0.12 6.06
N SER A 37 -6.18 1.04 6.89
CA SER A 37 -5.43 2.21 6.45
C SER A 37 -4.14 1.84 5.72
N LEU A 38 -3.37 0.90 6.28
CA LEU A 38 -2.14 0.45 5.63
C LEU A 38 -2.40 -0.26 4.29
N ILE A 39 -3.39 -1.16 4.25
CA ILE A 39 -3.65 -2.01 3.09
C ILE A 39 -4.48 -1.30 2.01
N PHE A 40 -5.59 -0.68 2.38
CA PHE A 40 -6.53 -0.11 1.42
C PHE A 40 -6.22 1.36 1.13
N ASP A 41 -6.06 2.17 2.16
CA ASP A 41 -5.93 3.63 2.00
C ASP A 41 -4.55 4.03 1.48
N ILE A 42 -3.51 3.26 1.81
CA ILE A 42 -2.14 3.48 1.34
C ILE A 42 -1.80 2.53 0.18
N LEU A 43 -1.61 1.23 0.47
CA LEU A 43 -1.01 0.31 -0.50
C LEU A 43 -1.86 0.15 -1.76
N PHE A 44 -3.13 -0.22 -1.60
CA PHE A 44 -4.03 -0.46 -2.73
C PHE A 44 -4.29 0.82 -3.53
N LYS A 45 -4.51 1.95 -2.84
CA LYS A 45 -4.74 3.26 -3.48
C LYS A 45 -3.55 3.65 -4.36
N GLU A 46 -2.32 3.55 -3.85
CA GLU A 46 -1.11 3.90 -4.61
C GLU A 46 -0.82 2.91 -5.73
N ALA A 47 -1.00 1.60 -5.49
CA ALA A 47 -0.86 0.59 -6.53
C ALA A 47 -1.84 0.85 -7.69
N ARG A 48 -3.10 1.16 -7.37
CA ARG A 48 -4.12 1.51 -8.35
C ARG A 48 -3.78 2.79 -9.11
N ARG A 49 -3.33 3.85 -8.42
CA ARG A 49 -2.92 5.12 -9.05
C ARG A 49 -1.83 4.88 -10.09
N ARG A 50 -0.74 4.21 -9.69
CA ARG A 50 0.40 3.91 -10.58
C ARG A 50 0.00 3.00 -11.74
N PHE A 51 -0.85 1.99 -11.49
CA PHE A 51 -1.36 1.13 -12.54
C PHE A 51 -2.15 1.92 -13.58
N LEU A 52 -3.02 2.84 -13.16
CA LEU A 52 -3.80 3.69 -14.07
C LEU A 52 -2.91 4.67 -14.85
N GLU A 53 -1.90 5.27 -14.21
CA GLU A 53 -0.91 6.12 -14.87
C GLU A 53 -0.16 5.36 -15.98
N LEU A 54 0.30 4.14 -15.67
CA LEU A 54 0.96 3.28 -16.65
C LEU A 54 0.02 2.84 -17.77
N PHE A 55 -1.22 2.48 -17.46
CA PHE A 55 -2.21 2.06 -18.44
C PHE A 55 -2.56 3.18 -19.43
N GLN A 56 -2.65 4.42 -18.94
CA GLN A 56 -2.84 5.59 -19.78
C GLN A 56 -1.64 5.85 -20.68
N LEU A 57 -0.42 5.74 -20.15
CA LEU A 57 0.81 5.91 -20.93
C LEU A 57 0.89 4.91 -22.09
N ILE A 58 0.63 3.63 -21.84
CA ILE A 58 0.69 2.56 -22.86
C ILE A 58 -0.38 2.75 -23.94
N ARG A 59 -1.54 3.31 -23.61
CA ARG A 59 -2.61 3.58 -24.59
C ARG A 59 -2.36 4.79 -25.48
N MET A 60 -1.40 5.65 -25.13
CA MET A 60 -1.06 6.85 -25.89
C MET A 60 0.10 6.64 -26.89
N SER A 61 0.78 5.49 -26.83
CA SER A 61 1.84 5.04 -27.74
C SER A 61 1.34 3.97 -28.69
#